data_AF-A0A6J1WVR4-F1
#
_entry.id   AF-A0A6J1WVR4-F1
#
_cell.length_a   1.000
_cell.length_b   1.000
_cell.length_c   1.000
_cell.angle_alpha   90.00
_cell.angle_beta   90.00
_cell.angle_gamma   90.00
#
_symmetry.space_group_name_H-M   'P 1'
#
loop_
_entity.id
_entity.type
_entity.pdbx_description
1 polymer ?
#
loop_
_entity_poly.entity_id
_entity_poly.type
_entity_poly.pdbx_seq_one_letter_code
_entity_poly.pdbx_strand_id
1 'polypeptide(L)'
;MVCAHFVFWLFFAAIWYAVSSSYQDDIGDGKEHCITGTSSFAGLLMMSVETQMTIGYGARYPNEECPEAIIIMVLEIVAGTALSGGLSSLLFTKLIRPNRHMSSVGFSKKATVCLRDGQLCLQFRVWDLQNLHIINSTITAYILKPIRCVLRCLKYNFAVNR
;
A
#
# COMPACT_ATOMS: atom_id res chain seq x y z
N MET A 1 7.82 0.61 -0.64
CA MET A 1 7.90 1.33 0.65
C MET A 1 9.30 1.83 0.91
N VAL A 2 10.28 0.92 1.00
CA VAL A 2 11.70 1.26 1.21
C VAL A 2 12.19 2.28 0.17
N CYS A 3 12.00 2.01 -1.12
CA CYS A 3 12.42 2.95 -2.18
C CYS A 3 11.76 4.33 -2.06
N ALA A 4 10.52 4.41 -1.58
CA ALA A 4 9.83 5.70 -1.42
C ALA A 4 10.48 6.56 -0.31
N HIS A 5 10.95 5.94 0.77
CA HIS A 5 11.69 6.65 1.82
C HIS A 5 13.05 7.12 1.31
N PHE A 6 13.79 6.25 0.60
CA PHE A 6 15.07 6.64 -0.01
C PHE A 6 14.93 7.80 -1.00
N VAL A 7 13.92 7.78 -1.86
CA VAL A 7 13.66 8.88 -2.80
C VAL A 7 13.30 10.16 -2.04
N PHE A 8 12.50 10.06 -0.97
CA PHE A 8 12.14 11.21 -0.14
C PHE A 8 13.36 11.84 0.53
N TRP A 9 14.23 11.05 1.16
CA TRP A 9 15.46 11.54 1.78
C TRP A 9 16.41 12.16 0.77
N LEU A 10 16.60 11.55 -0.40
CA LEU A 10 17.46 12.11 -1.44
C LEU A 10 16.90 13.43 -2.00
N PHE A 11 15.58 13.54 -2.14
CA PHE A 11 14.92 14.76 -2.58
C PHE A 11 15.11 15.91 -1.58
N PHE A 12 14.82 15.69 -0.30
CA PHE A 12 15.01 16.71 0.73
C PHE A 12 16.49 17.00 0.99
N ALA A 13 17.38 16.02 0.92
CA ALA A 13 18.82 16.24 0.98
C ALA A 13 19.33 17.13 -0.16
N ALA A 14 18.78 16.98 -1.37
CA ALA A 14 19.11 17.85 -2.50
C ALA A 14 18.61 19.29 -2.29
N ILE A 15 17.42 19.47 -1.70
CA ILE A 15 16.90 20.79 -1.32
C ILE A 15 17.82 21.43 -0.26
N TRP A 16 18.16 20.69 0.79
CA TRP A 16 19.08 21.15 1.83
C TRP A 16 20.46 21.49 1.28
N TYR A 17 20.96 20.71 0.31
CA TYR A 17 22.21 20.99 -0.37
C TYR A 17 22.14 22.27 -1.19
N ALA A 18 21.04 22.52 -1.91
CA ALA A 18 20.83 23.76 -2.65
C ALA A 18 20.81 24.98 -1.72
N VAL A 19 20.08 24.92 -0.60
CA VAL A 19 20.04 25.97 0.43
C VAL A 19 21.43 26.22 1.02
N SER A 20 22.11 25.13 1.42
CA SER A 20 23.46 25.21 1.97
C SER A 20 24.42 25.87 1.00
N SER A 21 24.38 25.50 -0.29
CA SER A 21 25.25 26.08 -1.32
C SER A 21 24.96 27.54 -1.61
N SER A 22 23.68 27.95 -1.62
CA SER A 22 23.30 29.35 -1.88
C SER A 22 23.81 30.30 -0.80
N TYR A 23 23.95 29.84 0.44
CA TYR A 23 24.45 30.64 1.56
C TYR A 23 25.96 30.55 1.74
N GLN A 24 26.65 29.62 1.06
CA GLN A 24 28.11 29.56 1.11
C GLN A 24 28.78 30.72 0.36
N ASP A 25 28.12 31.28 -0.66
CA ASP A 25 28.68 32.41 -1.43
C ASP A 25 28.52 33.76 -0.71
N ASP A 26 27.66 33.82 0.33
CA ASP A 26 27.28 35.05 1.06
C ASP A 26 28.08 35.26 2.37
N ILE A 27 29.11 34.43 2.61
CA ILE A 27 29.94 34.39 3.84
C ILE A 27 30.75 35.69 4.06
N GLY A 28 30.80 36.60 3.08
CA GLY A 28 31.52 37.88 3.18
C GLY A 28 30.95 38.89 4.19
N ASP A 29 29.69 38.77 4.60
CA ASP A 29 28.96 39.79 5.37
C ASP A 29 28.67 39.42 6.85
N GLY A 30 29.28 38.35 7.36
CA GLY A 30 29.09 37.93 8.76
C GLY A 30 27.74 37.26 9.05
N LYS A 31 27.02 36.80 8.02
CA LYS A 31 25.81 36.00 8.16
C LYS A 31 26.14 34.59 8.65
N GLU A 32 25.37 34.08 9.62
CA GLU A 32 25.50 32.71 10.09
C GLU A 32 25.02 31.70 9.04
N HIS A 33 25.59 30.49 9.06
CA HIS A 33 25.13 29.42 8.19
C HIS A 33 23.71 29.00 8.56
N CYS A 34 22.85 28.80 7.55
CA CYS A 34 21.51 28.25 7.77
C CYS A 34 21.52 26.82 8.31
N ILE A 35 22.63 26.11 8.20
CA ILE A 35 22.79 24.73 8.69
C ILE A 35 24.11 24.65 9.45
N THR A 36 24.02 24.23 10.71
CA THR A 36 25.18 24.08 11.59
C THR A 36 25.62 22.62 11.62
N GLY A 37 26.93 22.39 11.74
CA GLY A 37 27.52 21.06 11.93
C GLY A 37 27.81 20.27 10.65
N THR A 38 27.34 20.72 9.47
CA THR A 38 27.74 20.12 8.19
C THR A 38 27.50 21.01 6.98
N SER A 39 28.34 20.84 5.95
CA SER A 39 28.14 21.38 4.60
C SER A 39 28.25 20.31 3.50
N SER A 40 28.50 19.04 3.88
CA SER A 40 28.66 17.95 2.92
C SER A 40 27.30 17.35 2.57
N PHE A 41 27.13 16.91 1.32
CA PHE A 41 25.89 16.25 0.88
C PHE A 41 25.54 15.03 1.76
N ALA A 42 26.54 14.24 2.14
CA ALA A 42 26.33 13.09 3.03
C ALA A 42 25.84 13.50 4.43
N GLY A 43 26.34 14.61 4.97
CA GLY A 43 25.86 15.15 6.25
C GLY A 43 24.44 15.68 6.17
N LEU A 44 24.09 16.35 5.07
CA LEU A 44 22.73 16.87 4.82
C LEU A 44 21.73 15.74 4.54
N LEU A 45 22.17 14.66 3.89
CA LEU A 45 21.38 13.44 3.75
C LEU A 45 21.10 12.81 5.11
N MET A 46 22.11 12.70 5.97
CA MET A 46 21.89 12.23 7.35
C MET A 46 20.93 13.16 8.10
N MET A 47 21.07 14.48 7.96
CA MET A 47 20.14 15.44 8.57
C MET A 47 18.70 15.23 8.12
N SER A 48 18.45 15.00 6.81
CA SER A 48 17.11 14.72 6.31
C SER A 48 16.52 13.41 6.88
N VAL A 49 17.35 12.36 6.99
CA VAL A 49 16.96 11.11 7.63
C VAL A 49 16.62 11.32 9.11
N GLU A 50 17.47 12.06 9.83
CA GLU A 50 17.30 12.38 11.25
C GLU A 50 16.02 13.18 11.50
N THR A 51 15.72 14.18 10.66
CA THR A 51 14.50 15.01 10.75
C THR A 51 13.25 14.18 10.47
N GLN A 52 13.22 13.40 9.38
CA GLN A 52 12.04 12.61 9.02
C GLN A 52 11.74 11.50 10.04
N MET A 53 12.78 10.82 10.52
CA MET A 53 12.65 9.74 11.49
C MET A 53 12.59 10.24 12.93
N THR A 54 12.63 11.57 13.14
CA THR A 54 12.61 12.20 14.46
C THR A 54 13.71 11.69 15.40
N ILE A 55 14.87 11.34 14.84
CA ILE A 55 16.02 10.82 15.60
C ILE A 55 16.72 11.96 16.33
N GLY A 56 17.05 13.04 15.60
CA GLY A 56 17.62 14.27 16.13
C GLY A 56 18.87 14.08 17.00
N TYR A 57 20.01 13.66 16.41
CA TYR A 57 21.24 13.46 17.19
C TYR A 57 21.83 14.76 17.77
N GLY A 58 21.40 15.93 17.27
CA GLY A 58 21.78 17.25 17.79
C GLY A 58 23.16 17.76 17.31
N ALA A 59 23.91 16.95 16.57
CA ALA A 59 25.19 17.37 15.98
C ALA A 59 25.03 18.27 14.75
N ARG A 60 23.87 18.21 14.09
CA ARG A 60 23.53 18.98 12.88
C ARG A 60 22.11 19.47 13.03
N TYR A 61 21.88 20.74 12.78
CA TYR A 61 20.56 21.36 12.90
C TYR A 61 20.49 22.64 12.05
N PRO A 62 19.31 22.97 11.52
CA PRO A 62 19.10 24.24 10.87
C PRO A 62 19.03 25.39 11.88
N ASN A 63 19.52 26.56 11.46
CA ASN A 63 19.57 27.76 12.26
C ASN A 63 18.26 28.57 12.16
N GLU A 64 17.90 29.27 13.23
CA GLU A 64 16.67 30.07 13.35
C GLU A 64 16.75 31.41 12.62
N GLU A 65 17.95 31.90 12.34
CA GLU A 65 18.21 33.12 11.57
C GLU A 65 17.75 33.01 10.10
N CYS A 66 17.59 31.78 9.59
CA CYS A 66 17.19 31.51 8.21
C CYS A 66 15.72 31.05 8.11
N PRO A 67 14.77 31.91 7.69
CA PRO A 67 13.35 31.54 7.62
C PRO A 67 13.06 30.43 6.59
N GLU A 68 13.85 30.38 5.53
CA GLU A 68 13.81 29.31 4.52
C GLU A 68 14.07 27.91 5.11
N ALA A 69 15.02 27.80 6.05
CA ALA A 69 15.37 26.53 6.68
C ALA A 69 14.22 26.03 7.56
N ILE A 70 13.55 26.95 8.25
CA ILE A 70 12.35 26.65 9.05
C ILE A 70 11.22 26.14 8.15
N ILE A 71 10.95 26.82 7.03
CA ILE A 71 9.89 26.44 6.09
C ILE A 71 10.16 25.04 5.51
N ILE A 72 11.40 24.78 5.09
CA ILE A 72 11.80 23.49 4.52
C ILE A 72 11.68 22.38 5.56
N MET A 73 12.14 22.60 6.80
CA MET A 73 12.00 21.62 7.88
C MET A 73 10.53 21.28 8.14
N VAL A 74 9.65 22.28 8.23
CA VAL A 74 8.22 22.06 8.46
C VAL A 74 7.59 21.26 7.31
N LEU A 75 7.90 21.63 6.06
CA LEU A 75 7.44 20.90 4.88
C LEU A 75 7.95 19.46 4.86
N GLU A 76 9.21 19.23 5.25
CA GLU A 76 9.82 17.92 5.34
C GLU A 76 9.09 17.02 6.35
N ILE A 77 8.81 17.54 7.54
CA ILE A 77 8.12 16.80 8.59
C ILE A 77 6.67 16.47 8.18
N VAL A 78 5.94 17.44 7.63
CA VAL A 78 4.54 17.23 7.19
C VAL A 78 4.47 16.22 6.04
N ALA A 79 5.32 16.38 5.01
CA ALA A 79 5.33 15.46 3.88
C ALA A 79 5.84 14.06 4.27
N GLY A 80 6.84 13.98 5.14
CA GLY A 80 7.42 12.73 5.63
C GLY A 80 6.43 11.92 6.46
N THR A 81 5.72 12.57 7.38
CA THR A 81 4.68 11.91 8.19
C THR A 81 3.51 11.43 7.34
N ALA A 82 3.07 12.23 6.35
CA ALA A 82 2.02 11.83 5.40
C ALA A 82 2.43 10.60 4.57
N LEU A 83 3.68 10.56 4.06
CA LEU A 83 4.22 9.43 3.31
C LEU A 83 4.26 8.15 4.17
N SER A 84 4.83 8.23 5.36
CA SER A 84 4.98 7.10 6.28
C SER A 84 3.61 6.56 6.73
N GLY A 85 2.67 7.44 7.08
CA GLY A 85 1.31 7.08 7.45
C GLY A 85 0.54 6.44 6.29
N GLY A 86 0.63 7.02 5.09
CA GLY A 86 -0.01 6.48 3.89
C GLY A 86 0.49 5.09 3.52
N LEU A 87 1.82 4.89 3.51
CA LEU A 87 2.42 3.59 3.20
C LEU A 87 2.04 2.52 4.23
N SER A 88 2.02 2.87 5.52
CA SER A 88 1.61 1.95 6.59
C SER A 88 0.14 1.55 6.47
N SER A 89 -0.73 2.49 6.09
CA SER A 89 -2.16 2.23 5.84
C SER A 89 -2.38 1.28 4.64
N LEU A 90 -1.58 1.41 3.58
CA LEU A 90 -1.61 0.50 2.44
C LEU A 90 -1.15 -0.91 2.80
N LEU A 91 -0.09 -1.03 3.61
CA LEU A 91 0.32 -2.33 4.14
C LEU A 91 -0.76 -2.96 4.99
N PHE A 92 -1.33 -2.21 5.92
CA PHE A 92 -2.36 -2.70 6.81
C PHE A 92 -3.56 -3.23 6.03
N THR A 93 -3.99 -2.50 4.99
CA THR A 93 -5.05 -2.96 4.07
C THR A 93 -4.67 -4.28 3.37
N LYS A 94 -3.41 -4.42 2.94
CA LYS A 94 -2.92 -5.67 2.32
C LYS A 94 -2.84 -6.84 3.30
N LEU A 95 -2.53 -6.57 4.57
CA LEU A 95 -2.47 -7.57 5.64
C LEU A 95 -3.86 -8.04 6.07
N ILE A 96 -4.84 -7.14 6.14
CA ILE A 96 -6.22 -7.49 6.48
C ILE A 96 -6.88 -8.31 5.39
N ARG A 97 -6.49 -8.12 4.12
CA ARG A 97 -7.10 -8.84 3.00
C ARG A 97 -6.93 -10.36 3.21
N PRO A 98 -8.02 -11.12 3.40
CA PRO A 98 -7.93 -12.55 3.64
C PRO A 98 -7.28 -13.21 2.42
N ASN A 99 -6.24 -14.02 2.66
CA ASN A 99 -5.51 -14.71 1.62
C ASN A 99 -6.45 -15.70 0.92
N ARG A 100 -6.83 -15.40 -0.32
CA ARG A 100 -7.76 -16.22 -1.14
C ARG A 100 -7.29 -17.66 -1.32
N HIS A 101 -6.02 -17.97 -1.07
CA HIS A 101 -5.45 -19.30 -1.26
C HIS A 101 -5.79 -20.28 -0.13
N MET A 102 -6.16 -19.79 1.07
CA MET A 102 -6.70 -20.62 2.14
C MET A 102 -8.23 -20.52 2.10
N SER A 103 -8.85 -21.26 1.18
CA SER A 103 -10.29 -21.46 1.22
C SER A 103 -10.63 -22.23 2.50
N SER A 104 -11.03 -21.50 3.55
CA SER A 104 -11.53 -22.10 4.80
C SER A 104 -12.68 -23.07 4.53
N VAL A 105 -13.43 -22.82 3.46
CA VAL A 105 -14.51 -23.68 2.99
C VAL A 105 -13.98 -24.63 1.93
N GLY A 106 -14.15 -25.93 2.17
CA GLY A 106 -13.97 -26.94 1.13
C GLY A 106 -15.28 -27.60 0.71
N PHE A 107 -15.17 -28.50 -0.26
CA PHE A 107 -16.30 -29.28 -0.78
C PHE A 107 -15.97 -30.77 -0.78
N SER A 108 -17.00 -31.62 -0.74
CA SER A 108 -16.83 -33.06 -0.92
C SER A 108 -16.27 -33.36 -2.31
N LYS A 109 -15.31 -34.29 -2.38
CA LYS A 109 -14.68 -34.71 -3.65
C LYS A 109 -15.65 -35.33 -4.66
N LYS A 110 -16.78 -35.85 -4.18
CA LYS A 110 -17.81 -36.50 -4.98
C LYS A 110 -19.16 -35.87 -4.66
N ALA A 111 -20.01 -35.74 -5.68
CA ALA A 111 -21.42 -35.46 -5.53
C ALA A 111 -22.21 -36.73 -5.82
N THR A 112 -23.33 -36.93 -5.12
CA THR A 112 -24.16 -38.13 -5.23
C THR A 112 -25.57 -37.74 -5.62
N VAL A 113 -26.18 -38.49 -6.55
CA VAL A 113 -27.60 -38.38 -6.87
C VAL A 113 -28.33 -39.47 -6.12
N CYS A 114 -29.35 -39.11 -5.34
CA CYS A 114 -30.17 -40.08 -4.61
C CYS A 114 -31.64 -39.67 -4.63
N LEU A 115 -32.51 -40.65 -4.41
CA LEU A 115 -33.94 -40.43 -4.25
C LEU A 115 -34.23 -40.07 -2.79
N ARG A 116 -34.83 -38.91 -2.54
CA ARG A 116 -35.28 -38.49 -1.21
C ARG A 116 -36.71 -37.97 -1.33
N ASP A 117 -37.61 -38.50 -0.50
CA ASP A 117 -39.05 -38.17 -0.53
C ASP A 117 -39.69 -38.28 -1.92
N GLY A 118 -39.27 -39.30 -2.69
CA GLY A 118 -39.76 -39.56 -4.05
C GLY A 118 -39.17 -38.66 -5.15
N GLN A 119 -38.25 -37.75 -4.84
CA GLN A 119 -37.60 -36.86 -5.81
C GLN A 119 -36.10 -37.15 -5.94
N LEU A 120 -35.57 -37.03 -7.17
CA LEU A 120 -34.14 -37.16 -7.46
C LEU A 120 -33.39 -35.88 -7.06
N CYS A 121 -32.50 -35.98 -6.09
CA CYS A 121 -31.74 -34.85 -5.54
C CYS A 121 -30.23 -35.05 -5.74
N LEU A 122 -29.54 -34.02 -6.24
CA LEU A 122 -28.07 -33.96 -6.26
C LEU A 122 -27.57 -33.39 -4.93
N GLN A 123 -26.71 -34.14 -4.24
CA GLN A 123 -26.17 -33.75 -2.94
C GLN A 123 -24.63 -33.69 -2.98
N PHE A 124 -24.07 -32.67 -2.35
CA PHE A 124 -22.65 -32.53 -2.06
C PHE A 124 -22.50 -31.93 -0.65
N ARG A 125 -21.39 -32.23 0.03
CA ARG A 125 -21.13 -31.71 1.38
C ARG A 125 -20.19 -30.53 1.32
N VAL A 126 -20.42 -29.57 2.20
CA VAL A 126 -19.54 -28.43 2.45
C VAL A 126 -18.99 -28.57 3.86
N TRP A 127 -17.71 -28.30 4.04
CA TRP A 127 -17.02 -28.35 5.34
C TRP A 127 -16.22 -27.06 5.53
N ASP A 128 -16.15 -26.61 6.78
CA ASP A 128 -15.31 -25.49 7.19
C ASP A 128 -14.07 -26.05 7.93
N LEU A 129 -12.89 -25.65 7.49
CA LEU A 129 -11.61 -26.11 8.05
C LEU A 129 -11.19 -25.28 9.27
N GLN A 130 -11.66 -24.03 9.41
CA GLN A 130 -11.25 -23.16 10.50
C GLN A 130 -12.16 -23.23 11.73
N ASN A 131 -13.29 -23.95 11.65
CA ASN A 131 -14.32 -23.99 12.70
C ASN A 131 -14.78 -22.58 13.13
N LEU A 132 -14.79 -21.63 12.20
CA LEU A 132 -15.22 -20.26 12.42
C LEU A 132 -16.61 -20.08 11.81
N HIS A 133 -17.50 -19.39 12.53
CA HIS A 133 -18.85 -19.17 12.03
C HIS A 133 -18.86 -18.18 10.86
N ILE A 134 -19.16 -18.65 9.66
CA ILE A 134 -19.24 -17.83 8.44
C ILE A 134 -20.62 -17.16 8.37
N ILE A 135 -20.66 -15.87 8.67
CA ILE A 135 -21.88 -15.05 8.62
C ILE A 135 -22.22 -14.72 7.16
N ASN A 136 -23.52 -14.72 6.81
CA ASN A 136 -24.06 -14.36 5.49
C ASN A 136 -23.54 -15.23 4.32
N SER A 137 -23.48 -16.55 4.53
CA SER A 137 -23.07 -17.50 3.50
C SER A 137 -24.22 -17.85 2.55
N THR A 138 -24.03 -17.58 1.26
CA THR A 138 -24.94 -17.99 0.18
C THR A 138 -24.24 -18.96 -0.76
N ILE A 139 -24.81 -20.15 -0.97
CA ILE A 139 -24.25 -21.16 -1.88
C ILE A 139 -24.96 -21.06 -3.22
N THR A 140 -24.19 -20.85 -4.30
CA THR A 140 -24.70 -20.86 -5.68
C THR A 140 -24.00 -21.96 -6.48
N ALA A 141 -24.76 -22.78 -7.20
CA ALA A 141 -24.23 -23.85 -8.04
C ALA A 141 -24.53 -23.57 -9.52
N TYR A 142 -23.54 -23.77 -10.38
CA TYR A 142 -23.67 -23.58 -11.83
C TYR A 142 -23.41 -24.89 -12.56
N ILE A 143 -24.25 -25.21 -13.55
CA ILE A 143 -24.08 -26.37 -14.42
C ILE A 143 -23.48 -25.88 -15.74
N LEU A 144 -22.21 -26.23 -16.00
CA LEU A 144 -21.54 -25.93 -17.25
C LEU A 144 -21.72 -27.12 -18.20
N LYS A 145 -22.52 -26.93 -19.26
CA LYS A 145 -22.71 -27.94 -20.31
C LYS A 145 -22.23 -27.37 -21.65
N PRO A 146 -21.24 -27.97 -22.32
CA PRO A 146 -20.88 -27.59 -23.68
C PRO A 146 -22.03 -27.98 -24.62
N ILE A 147 -22.68 -26.99 -25.22
CA ILE A 147 -23.73 -27.23 -26.23
C ILE A 147 -23.06 -27.19 -27.60
N ARG A 148 -23.07 -28.31 -28.33
CA ARG A 148 -22.72 -28.29 -29.75
C ARG A 148 -23.88 -27.69 -30.54
N CYS A 149 -23.68 -26.49 -31.06
CA CYS A 149 -24.61 -25.88 -32.00
C CYS A 149 -24.44 -26.51 -33.39
N VAL A 150 -25.42 -27.28 -33.85
CA VAL A 150 -25.54 -27.67 -35.26
C VAL A 150 -26.20 -26.49 -36.00
N LEU A 151 -25.38 -25.56 -36.51
CA LEU A 151 -25.66 -24.48 -37.49
C LEU A 151 -26.91 -23.57 -37.34
N ARG A 152 -27.81 -23.75 -36.37
CA ARG A 152 -29.09 -23.00 -36.26
C ARG A 152 -29.35 -22.29 -34.92
N CYS A 153 -28.50 -22.45 -33.92
CA CYS A 153 -28.72 -21.90 -32.57
C CYS A 153 -28.26 -20.45 -32.34
N LEU A 154 -27.63 -19.79 -33.32
CA LEU A 154 -27.26 -18.36 -33.19
C LEU A 154 -28.46 -17.41 -33.13
N LYS A 155 -29.69 -17.88 -33.44
CA LYS A 155 -30.91 -17.05 -33.34
C LYS A 155 -31.60 -17.09 -31.97
N TYR A 156 -31.34 -18.08 -31.10
CA TYR A 156 -32.16 -18.26 -29.89
C TYR A 156 -31.59 -17.58 -28.64
N ASN A 157 -30.27 -17.42 -28.53
CA ASN A 157 -29.64 -16.84 -27.34
C ASN A 157 -29.60 -15.30 -27.32
N PHE A 158 -30.00 -14.61 -28.40
CA PHE A 158 -30.11 -13.14 -28.40
C PHE A 158 -31.52 -12.62 -28.10
N ALA A 159 -32.52 -13.51 -27.99
CA ALA A 159 -33.92 -13.12 -27.73
C ALA A 159 -34.34 -13.25 -26.25
N VAL A 160 -33.50 -13.83 -25.39
CA VAL A 160 -33.80 -14.03 -23.94
C VAL A 160 -32.98 -13.07 -23.06
N ASN A 161 -32.22 -12.15 -23.66
CA ASN A 161 -31.41 -11.17 -22.93
C ASN A 161 -31.80 -9.72 -23.31
N ARG A 162 -33.11 -9.47 -23.44
CA ARG A 162 -33.67 -8.12 -23.41
C ARG A 162 -34.90 -8.11 -22.51
#